data_AF-A0AAD6FLB7-F1
#
_entry.id   AF-A0AAD6FLB7-F1
#
_cell.length_a   1.000
_cell.length_b   1.000
_cell.length_c   1.000
_cell.angle_alpha   90.00
_cell.angle_beta   90.00
_cell.angle_gamma   90.00
#
_symmetry.space_group_name_H-M   'P 1'
#
loop_
_entity.id
_entity.type
_entity.pdbx_description
1 polymer ?
#
loop_
_entity_poly.entity_id
_entity_poly.type
_entity_poly.pdbx_seq_one_letter_code
_entity_poly.pdbx_strand_id
1 'polypeptide(L)'
;MSSTCPGLYCGRMLINGSVEGECGVCPRGERTNLQNVCERCTEAPELYDWLYLGFMAMLPLVLHWFFIEWYSGKKSSSALLQHITAMLECSVSAVVTLLVTEPVGQVRIHSCRVQMLSDWYTMLYNPSPDYVNTLHCTQEAVYPLYTISIYAALYFFPILTVLQAVGGGLLYYAFPYIILVLSLVTLAVYMSASEIQSFKNLIAKKKRLVVLFSHWLLHAYGIISISRLDKLEQDLPLLALVPCPALFYIATARFTEPSRILSEGGNGH
;
A
#
# COMPACT_ATOMS: atom_id res chain seq x y z
N MET A 1 -17.44 -15.25 -38.32
CA MET A 1 -16.23 -14.90 -37.53
C MET A 1 -16.70 -14.39 -36.19
N SER A 2 -16.18 -14.92 -35.08
CA SER A 2 -16.49 -14.39 -33.73
C SER A 2 -16.18 -12.90 -33.70
N SER A 3 -17.13 -12.08 -33.26
CA SER A 3 -16.96 -10.63 -33.10
C SER A 3 -16.06 -10.27 -31.93
N THR A 4 -15.81 -11.22 -31.02
CA THR A 4 -15.03 -11.04 -29.79
C THR A 4 -13.76 -11.90 -29.78
N CYS A 5 -12.70 -11.39 -29.15
CA CYS A 5 -11.48 -12.16 -28.92
C CYS A 5 -11.66 -13.22 -27.84
N PRO A 6 -10.94 -14.35 -27.93
CA PRO A 6 -10.93 -15.33 -26.85
C PRO A 6 -10.19 -14.76 -25.63
N GLY A 7 -10.58 -15.19 -24.43
CA GLY A 7 -9.96 -14.74 -23.18
C GLY A 7 -10.46 -13.39 -22.67
N LEU A 8 -10.04 -13.05 -21.45
CA LEU A 8 -10.51 -11.85 -20.72
C LEU A 8 -9.73 -10.58 -21.08
N TYR A 9 -8.45 -10.73 -21.44
CA TYR A 9 -7.51 -9.61 -21.59
C TYR A 9 -7.01 -9.42 -23.03
N CYS A 10 -7.47 -10.26 -23.97
CA CYS A 10 -7.12 -10.12 -25.38
C CYS A 10 -8.04 -9.10 -26.05
N GLY A 11 -7.43 -8.17 -26.79
CA GLY A 11 -8.13 -7.11 -27.48
C GLY A 11 -7.77 -7.00 -28.95
N ARG A 12 -8.57 -6.24 -29.70
CA ARG A 12 -8.21 -5.72 -31.02
C ARG A 12 -7.99 -4.23 -30.96
N MET A 13 -7.11 -3.73 -31.81
CA MET A 13 -6.84 -2.31 -31.92
C MET A 13 -7.91 -1.61 -32.76
N LEU A 14 -8.18 -0.35 -32.43
CA LEU A 14 -8.97 0.53 -33.28
C LEU A 14 -8.02 1.30 -34.21
N ILE A 15 -8.11 1.07 -35.51
CA ILE A 15 -7.33 1.80 -36.51
C ILE A 15 -8.32 2.63 -37.35
N ASN A 16 -8.20 3.97 -37.30
CA ASN A 16 -9.09 4.89 -38.03
C ASN A 16 -10.60 4.69 -37.81
N GLY A 17 -11.01 4.27 -36.61
CA GLY A 17 -12.42 4.07 -36.25
C GLY A 17 -12.99 2.72 -36.68
N SER A 18 -12.23 1.91 -37.40
CA SER A 18 -12.54 0.51 -37.69
C SER A 18 -11.77 -0.44 -36.75
N VAL A 19 -12.47 -1.49 -36.30
CA VAL A 19 -11.83 -2.60 -35.57
C VAL A 19 -11.02 -3.40 -36.58
N GLU A 20 -9.71 -3.22 -36.56
CA GLU A 20 -8.78 -3.87 -37.49
C GLU A 20 -7.72 -4.68 -36.73
N GLY A 21 -7.23 -5.72 -37.37
CA GLY A 21 -6.18 -6.59 -36.82
C GLY A 21 -6.69 -7.86 -36.12
N GLU A 22 -5.74 -8.71 -35.80
CA GLU A 22 -5.96 -9.95 -35.07
C GLU A 22 -6.06 -9.68 -33.56
N CYS A 23 -6.61 -10.64 -32.83
CA CYS A 23 -6.64 -10.58 -31.37
C CYS A 23 -5.23 -10.62 -30.81
N GLY A 24 -4.91 -9.71 -29.89
CA GLY A 24 -3.59 -9.63 -29.29
C GLY A 24 -3.57 -8.81 -28.00
N VAL A 25 -2.40 -8.35 -27.63
CA VAL A 25 -2.15 -7.51 -26.45
C VAL A 25 -2.52 -6.06 -26.73
N CYS A 26 -3.18 -5.37 -25.80
CA CYS A 26 -3.37 -3.93 -25.94
C CYS A 26 -2.08 -3.18 -25.54
N PRO A 27 -1.81 -2.03 -26.18
CA PRO A 27 -0.74 -1.13 -25.77
C PRO A 27 -0.85 -0.71 -24.29
N ARG A 28 0.29 -0.32 -23.71
CA ARG A 28 0.31 0.22 -22.34
C ARG A 28 -0.57 1.48 -22.25
N GLY A 29 -1.33 1.61 -21.16
CA GLY A 29 -2.31 2.68 -21.01
C GLY A 29 -3.66 2.41 -21.68
N GLU A 30 -3.82 1.24 -22.30
CA GLU A 30 -5.08 0.77 -22.88
C GLU A 30 -5.56 -0.50 -22.18
N ARG A 31 -6.88 -0.67 -22.12
CA ARG A 31 -7.55 -1.85 -21.56
C ARG A 31 -8.65 -2.33 -22.50
N THR A 32 -8.94 -3.63 -22.47
CA THR A 32 -10.03 -4.21 -23.24
C THR A 32 -11.40 -3.83 -22.69
N ASN A 33 -12.33 -3.45 -23.56
CA ASN A 33 -13.74 -3.28 -23.20
C ASN A 33 -14.53 -4.61 -23.29
N LEU A 34 -15.84 -4.57 -23.05
CA LEU A 34 -16.73 -5.74 -23.09
C LEU A 34 -16.83 -6.40 -24.49
N GLN A 35 -16.48 -5.68 -25.54
CA GLN A 35 -16.43 -6.14 -26.92
C GLN A 35 -15.02 -6.63 -27.31
N ASN A 36 -14.07 -6.70 -26.37
CA ASN A 36 -12.67 -7.07 -26.58
C ASN A 36 -11.96 -6.13 -27.58
N VAL A 37 -12.23 -4.83 -27.45
CA VAL A 37 -11.56 -3.75 -28.18
C VAL A 37 -10.69 -2.97 -27.20
N CYS A 38 -9.46 -2.66 -27.60
CA CYS A 38 -8.52 -1.86 -26.80
C CYS A 38 -8.98 -0.40 -26.76
N GLU A 39 -9.20 0.11 -25.56
CA GLU A 39 -9.62 1.48 -25.29
C GLU A 39 -8.65 2.15 -24.32
N ARG A 40 -8.36 3.43 -24.55
CA ARG A 40 -7.46 4.21 -23.69
C ARG A 40 -8.10 4.48 -22.34
N CYS A 41 -7.30 4.32 -21.30
CA CYS A 41 -7.72 4.63 -19.95
C CYS A 41 -7.66 6.14 -19.74
N THR A 42 -8.81 6.78 -19.56
CA THR A 42 -8.92 8.23 -19.33
C THR A 42 -9.39 8.57 -17.91
N GLU A 43 -9.73 7.56 -17.12
CA GLU A 43 -10.27 7.75 -15.77
C GLU A 43 -9.18 8.16 -14.78
N ALA A 44 -9.59 8.63 -13.60
CA ALA A 44 -8.67 8.99 -12.51
C ALA A 44 -8.68 7.90 -11.42
N PRO A 45 -7.56 7.70 -10.70
CA PRO A 45 -7.53 6.77 -9.57
C PRO A 45 -8.50 7.17 -8.46
N GLU A 46 -9.12 6.18 -7.82
CA GLU A 46 -9.98 6.41 -6.66
C GLU A 46 -9.15 6.69 -5.40
N LEU A 47 -9.80 7.13 -4.31
CA LEU A 47 -9.12 7.36 -3.03
C LEU A 47 -8.34 6.11 -2.57
N TYR A 48 -8.91 4.93 -2.75
CA TYR A 48 -8.27 3.67 -2.39
C TYR A 48 -6.97 3.44 -3.17
N ASP A 49 -6.96 3.71 -4.48
CA ASP A 49 -5.76 3.63 -5.32
C ASP A 49 -4.68 4.61 -4.82
N TRP A 50 -5.08 5.83 -4.45
CA TRP A 50 -4.16 6.82 -3.89
C TRP A 50 -3.59 6.40 -2.53
N LEU A 51 -4.41 5.79 -1.66
CA LEU A 51 -3.95 5.23 -0.38
C LEU A 51 -3.03 4.03 -0.61
N TYR A 52 -3.27 3.23 -1.64
CA TYR A 52 -2.35 2.16 -2.00
C TYR A 52 -1.01 2.73 -2.49
N LEU A 53 -1.01 3.71 -3.41
CA LEU A 53 0.20 4.36 -3.90
C LEU A 53 0.96 5.08 -2.78
N GLY A 54 0.24 5.75 -1.87
CA GLY A 54 0.82 6.36 -0.67
C GLY A 54 1.48 5.33 0.23
N PHE A 55 0.85 4.17 0.45
CA PHE A 55 1.44 3.07 1.21
C PHE A 55 2.74 2.58 0.54
N MET A 56 2.71 2.38 -0.78
CA MET A 56 3.89 1.94 -1.55
C MET A 56 5.02 2.98 -1.54
N ALA A 57 4.71 4.27 -1.51
CA ALA A 57 5.71 5.34 -1.38
C ALA A 57 6.28 5.47 0.04
N MET A 58 5.48 5.21 1.07
CA MET A 58 5.91 5.29 2.48
C MET A 58 6.71 4.07 2.94
N LEU A 59 6.45 2.89 2.38
CA LEU A 59 7.10 1.64 2.79
C LEU A 59 8.64 1.70 2.68
N PRO A 60 9.25 2.15 1.57
CA PRO A 60 10.70 2.32 1.49
C PRO A 60 11.26 3.28 2.53
N LEU A 61 10.59 4.42 2.77
CA LEU A 61 11.04 5.41 3.74
C LEU A 61 11.10 4.82 5.16
N VAL A 62 10.07 4.07 5.56
CA VAL A 62 10.03 3.40 6.86
C VAL A 62 11.15 2.37 6.97
N LEU A 63 11.39 1.58 5.93
CA LEU A 63 12.50 0.62 5.92
C LEU A 63 13.86 1.30 5.98
N HIS A 64 14.07 2.40 5.27
CA HIS A 64 15.29 3.19 5.35
C HIS A 64 15.54 3.67 6.77
N TRP A 65 14.56 4.30 7.41
CA TRP A 65 14.72 4.76 8.79
C TRP A 65 14.95 3.61 9.76
N PHE A 66 14.27 2.48 9.57
CA PHE A 66 14.50 1.29 10.39
C PHE A 66 15.95 0.80 10.27
N PHE A 67 16.47 0.63 9.05
CA PHE A 67 17.83 0.17 8.84
C PHE A 67 18.88 1.19 9.29
N ILE A 68 18.63 2.49 9.09
CA ILE A 68 19.51 3.55 9.59
C ILE A 68 19.59 3.46 11.12
N GLU A 69 18.47 3.36 11.84
CA GLU A 69 18.51 3.24 13.30
C GLU A 69 19.17 1.93 13.76
N TRP A 70 18.88 0.82 13.07
CA TRP A 70 19.44 -0.49 13.40
C TRP A 70 20.97 -0.53 13.25
N TYR A 71 21.51 0.08 12.18
CA TYR A 71 22.93 -0.01 11.85
C TYR A 71 23.76 1.22 12.26
N SER A 72 23.18 2.42 12.36
CA SER A 72 23.94 3.66 12.61
C SER A 72 24.51 3.76 14.03
N GLY A 73 24.05 2.96 14.98
CA GLY A 73 24.54 2.94 16.37
C GLY A 73 24.24 4.23 17.17
N LYS A 74 24.31 4.14 18.50
CA LYS A 74 23.84 5.19 19.44
C LYS A 74 24.59 6.54 19.42
N LYS A 75 25.67 6.70 18.66
CA LYS A 75 26.58 7.86 18.74
C LYS A 75 26.96 8.48 17.39
N SER A 76 26.19 8.23 16.33
CA SER A 76 26.46 8.81 15.02
C SER A 76 25.85 10.20 14.91
N SER A 77 26.68 11.24 14.92
CA SER A 77 26.26 12.62 14.59
C SER A 77 25.70 12.73 13.16
N SER A 78 25.94 11.72 12.31
CA SER A 78 25.47 11.65 10.92
C SER A 78 24.11 10.97 10.78
N ALA A 79 23.53 10.39 11.85
CA ALA A 79 22.26 9.66 11.76
C ALA A 79 21.13 10.57 11.29
N LEU A 80 21.02 11.80 11.84
CA LEU A 80 19.99 12.76 11.42
C LEU A 80 20.12 13.12 9.94
N LEU A 81 21.36 13.31 9.46
CA LEU A 81 21.61 13.61 8.06
C LEU A 81 21.10 12.46 7.17
N GLN A 82 21.42 11.20 7.51
CA GLN A 82 20.95 10.01 6.77
C GLN A 82 19.41 9.89 6.75
N HIS A 83 18.72 10.22 7.84
CA HIS A 83 17.26 10.24 7.85
C HIS A 83 16.70 11.31 6.90
N ILE A 84 17.33 12.48 6.85
CA ILE A 84 16.95 13.57 5.94
C ILE A 84 17.25 13.20 4.49
N THR A 85 18.40 12.59 4.20
CA THR A 85 18.73 12.17 2.82
C THR A 85 17.73 11.12 2.35
N ALA A 86 17.42 10.12 3.17
CA ALA A 86 16.43 9.10 2.85
C ALA A 86 15.04 9.70 2.60
N MET A 87 14.61 10.70 3.38
CA MET A 87 13.36 11.43 3.11
C MET A 87 13.37 12.12 1.75
N LEU A 88 14.46 12.80 1.41
CA LEU A 88 14.59 13.52 0.15
C LEU A 88 14.63 12.55 -1.03
N GLU A 89 15.38 11.46 -0.92
CA GLU A 89 15.47 10.41 -1.94
C GLU A 89 14.09 9.79 -2.22
N CYS A 90 13.35 9.39 -1.16
CA CYS A 90 11.98 8.88 -1.28
C CYS A 90 11.02 9.90 -1.90
N SER A 91 11.11 11.16 -1.47
CA SER A 91 10.21 12.22 -1.96
C SER A 91 10.49 12.55 -3.43
N VAL A 92 11.76 12.68 -3.82
CA VAL A 92 12.18 12.93 -5.21
C VAL A 92 11.80 11.74 -6.08
N SER A 93 12.03 10.50 -5.63
CA SER A 93 11.61 9.29 -6.35
C SER A 93 10.10 9.26 -6.61
N ALA A 94 9.29 9.57 -5.60
CA ALA A 94 7.83 9.63 -5.75
C ALA A 94 7.40 10.71 -6.76
N VAL A 95 7.95 11.92 -6.65
CA VAL A 95 7.62 13.03 -7.57
C VAL A 95 8.07 12.73 -8.99
N VAL A 96 9.29 12.21 -9.18
CA VAL A 96 9.80 11.82 -10.50
C VAL A 96 8.95 10.71 -11.11
N THR A 97 8.56 9.71 -10.31
CA THR A 97 7.67 8.63 -10.77
C THR A 97 6.34 9.17 -11.29
N LEU A 98 5.75 10.14 -10.59
CA LEU A 98 4.52 10.81 -11.04
C LEU A 98 4.73 11.60 -12.32
N LEU A 99 5.83 12.36 -12.44
CA LEU A 99 6.11 13.18 -13.63
C LEU A 99 6.48 12.38 -14.88
N VAL A 100 7.04 11.19 -14.72
CA VAL A 100 7.43 10.30 -15.83
C VAL A 100 6.25 9.42 -16.29
N THR A 101 5.25 9.21 -15.44
CA THR A 101 4.04 8.46 -15.82
C THR A 101 3.19 9.28 -16.77
N GLU A 102 2.55 8.63 -17.76
CA GLU A 102 1.71 9.36 -18.70
C GLU A 102 0.48 9.98 -18.02
N PRO A 103 0.10 11.23 -18.36
CA PRO A 103 0.76 12.15 -19.29
C PRO A 103 2.04 12.79 -18.70
N VAL A 104 3.14 12.65 -19.42
CA VAL A 104 4.47 13.10 -18.98
C VAL A 104 4.47 14.60 -18.66
N GLY A 105 5.02 14.95 -17.50
CA GLY A 105 5.16 16.33 -17.03
C GLY A 105 3.92 16.90 -16.32
N GLN A 106 2.84 16.14 -16.17
CA GLN A 106 1.66 16.53 -15.39
C GLN A 106 1.55 15.67 -14.12
N VAL A 107 0.99 16.22 -13.05
CA VAL A 107 0.74 15.49 -11.79
C VAL A 107 -0.59 14.71 -11.83
N ARG A 108 -1.32 14.80 -12.95
CA ARG A 108 -2.57 14.07 -13.17
C ARG A 108 -2.26 12.69 -13.71
N ILE A 109 -2.89 11.66 -13.14
CA ILE A 109 -2.71 10.26 -13.55
C ILE A 109 -3.95 9.77 -14.28
N HIS A 110 -3.75 9.06 -15.39
CA HIS A 110 -4.79 8.27 -16.04
C HIS A 110 -4.75 6.82 -15.56
N SER A 111 -5.90 6.25 -15.21
CA SER A 111 -6.04 4.90 -14.65
C SER A 111 -7.13 4.08 -15.34
N CYS A 112 -6.92 2.77 -15.44
CA CYS A 112 -7.87 1.80 -15.99
C CYS A 112 -8.82 1.19 -14.94
N ARG A 113 -8.72 1.62 -13.67
CA ARG A 113 -9.36 1.06 -12.47
C ARG A 113 -9.13 -0.45 -12.27
N VAL A 114 -9.10 -0.87 -11.01
CA VAL A 114 -9.05 -2.30 -10.67
C VAL A 114 -10.49 -2.83 -10.63
N GLN A 115 -10.82 -3.80 -11.49
CA GLN A 115 -12.14 -4.43 -11.48
C GLN A 115 -12.12 -5.74 -10.68
N MET A 116 -11.06 -6.52 -10.83
CA MET A 116 -10.94 -7.84 -10.19
C MET A 116 -9.49 -8.22 -9.93
N LEU A 117 -9.27 -9.20 -9.03
CA LEU A 117 -7.93 -9.66 -8.66
C LEU A 117 -7.14 -10.22 -9.85
N SER A 118 -7.80 -10.87 -10.81
CA SER A 118 -7.13 -11.40 -12.01
C SER A 118 -6.50 -10.31 -12.88
N ASP A 119 -6.92 -9.04 -12.75
CA ASP A 119 -6.36 -7.92 -13.51
C ASP A 119 -4.87 -7.69 -13.20
N TRP A 120 -4.42 -8.14 -12.02
CA TRP A 120 -3.02 -8.11 -11.61
C TRP A 120 -2.18 -9.25 -12.19
N TYR A 121 -2.84 -10.29 -12.72
CA TYR A 121 -2.24 -11.56 -13.09
C TYR A 121 -2.61 -11.98 -14.52
N THR A 122 -2.73 -11.02 -15.44
CA THR A 122 -3.18 -11.23 -16.83
C THR A 122 -2.39 -12.34 -17.56
N MET A 123 -1.11 -12.52 -17.22
CA MET A 123 -0.25 -13.59 -17.72
C MET A 123 -0.82 -15.00 -17.51
N LEU A 124 -1.51 -15.23 -16.39
CA LEU A 124 -2.12 -16.52 -16.04
C LEU A 124 -3.42 -16.79 -16.81
N TYR A 125 -3.97 -15.78 -17.48
CA TYR A 125 -5.25 -15.84 -18.18
C TYR A 125 -5.09 -15.75 -19.71
N ASN A 126 -3.90 -16.10 -20.23
CA ASN A 126 -3.66 -16.22 -21.66
C ASN A 126 -4.45 -17.43 -22.24
N PRO A 127 -5.36 -17.23 -23.21
CA PRO A 127 -6.21 -18.30 -23.74
C PRO A 127 -5.48 -19.19 -24.75
N SER A 128 -5.96 -20.43 -24.90
CA SER A 128 -5.53 -21.39 -25.94
C SER A 128 -6.74 -21.94 -26.70
N PRO A 129 -7.31 -21.16 -27.65
CA PRO A 129 -8.59 -21.49 -28.31
C PRO A 129 -8.58 -22.84 -29.03
N ASP A 130 -7.46 -23.15 -29.68
CA ASP A 130 -7.28 -24.38 -30.47
C ASP A 130 -6.53 -25.47 -29.71
N TYR A 131 -6.27 -25.30 -28.40
CA TYR A 131 -5.42 -26.16 -27.56
C TYR A 131 -3.97 -26.38 -28.06
N VAL A 132 -3.60 -25.81 -29.19
CA VAL A 132 -2.26 -25.88 -29.80
C VAL A 132 -1.51 -24.58 -29.62
N ASN A 133 -2.14 -23.45 -29.98
CA ASN A 133 -1.53 -22.12 -29.90
C ASN A 133 -2.07 -21.34 -28.70
N THR A 134 -1.17 -20.80 -27.88
CA THR A 134 -1.51 -19.86 -26.80
C THR A 134 -1.42 -18.44 -27.34
N LEU A 135 -2.49 -17.66 -27.17
CA LEU A 135 -2.47 -16.25 -27.49
C LEU A 135 -1.96 -15.46 -26.27
N HIS A 136 -0.84 -14.78 -26.43
CA HIS A 136 -0.23 -13.99 -25.35
C HIS A 136 -0.81 -12.57 -25.33
N CYS A 137 -1.69 -12.31 -24.36
CA CYS A 137 -2.39 -11.05 -24.17
C CYS A 137 -2.04 -10.41 -22.82
N THR A 138 -0.81 -10.63 -22.36
CA THR A 138 -0.34 -10.15 -21.07
C THR A 138 -0.13 -8.64 -21.14
N GLN A 139 -0.97 -7.91 -20.40
CA GLN A 139 -0.96 -6.45 -20.34
C GLN A 139 -1.13 -5.95 -18.91
N GLU A 140 -0.84 -4.68 -18.69
CA GLU A 140 -1.10 -3.99 -17.43
C GLU A 140 -2.56 -3.53 -17.35
N ALA A 141 -3.48 -4.45 -17.03
CA ALA A 141 -4.91 -4.12 -16.93
C ALA A 141 -5.22 -3.14 -15.78
N VAL A 142 -4.36 -3.07 -14.77
CA VAL A 142 -4.44 -2.15 -13.62
C VAL A 142 -3.57 -0.90 -13.80
N TYR A 143 -3.36 -0.47 -15.05
CA TYR A 143 -2.51 0.69 -15.34
C TYR A 143 -3.00 1.94 -14.59
N PRO A 144 -2.11 2.74 -13.97
CA PRO A 144 -0.66 2.60 -13.88
C PRO A 144 -0.20 2.09 -12.50
N LEU A 145 -1.08 1.45 -11.72
CA LEU A 145 -0.78 1.09 -10.32
C LEU A 145 0.44 0.15 -10.21
N TYR A 146 0.54 -0.83 -11.11
CA TYR A 146 1.65 -1.78 -11.10
C TYR A 146 2.97 -1.07 -11.47
N THR A 147 2.93 -0.27 -12.53
CA THR A 147 4.04 0.56 -13.00
C THR A 147 4.57 1.53 -11.95
N ILE A 148 3.69 2.36 -11.37
CA ILE A 148 4.09 3.39 -10.40
C ILE A 148 4.66 2.72 -9.16
N SER A 149 4.03 1.66 -8.65
CA SER A 149 4.52 0.91 -7.50
C SER A 149 5.89 0.28 -7.76
N ILE A 150 6.13 -0.24 -8.96
CA ILE A 150 7.42 -0.79 -9.34
C ILE A 150 8.47 0.31 -9.44
N TYR A 151 8.20 1.43 -10.11
CA TYR A 151 9.15 2.54 -10.18
C TYR A 151 9.45 3.12 -8.80
N ALA A 152 8.45 3.28 -7.94
CA ALA A 152 8.63 3.69 -6.57
C ALA A 152 9.50 2.69 -5.79
N ALA A 153 9.33 1.37 -5.99
CA ALA A 153 10.09 0.33 -5.28
C ALA A 153 11.51 0.09 -5.84
N LEU A 154 11.71 0.22 -7.16
CA LEU A 154 12.96 -0.01 -7.88
C LEU A 154 14.09 0.89 -7.42
N TYR A 155 13.77 2.12 -7.00
CA TYR A 155 14.75 3.04 -6.45
C TYR A 155 15.30 2.61 -5.08
N PHE A 156 14.64 1.69 -4.37
CA PHE A 156 14.96 1.41 -2.97
C PHE A 156 15.35 -0.05 -2.68
N PHE A 157 14.58 -1.04 -3.15
CA PHE A 157 14.82 -2.44 -2.77
C PHE A 157 14.43 -3.45 -3.87
N PRO A 158 15.40 -4.16 -4.49
CA PRO A 158 15.11 -5.21 -5.48
C PRO A 158 14.17 -6.30 -4.96
N ILE A 159 14.24 -6.63 -3.67
CA ILE A 159 13.35 -7.61 -3.03
C ILE A 159 11.91 -7.11 -3.02
N LEU A 160 11.67 -5.83 -2.70
CA LEU A 160 10.33 -5.24 -2.77
C LEU A 160 9.78 -5.24 -4.19
N THR A 161 10.66 -5.07 -5.19
CA THR A 161 10.27 -5.14 -6.60
C THR A 161 9.75 -6.53 -6.96
N VAL A 162 10.44 -7.59 -6.52
CA VAL A 162 9.99 -8.98 -6.77
C VAL A 162 8.68 -9.27 -6.03
N LEU A 163 8.56 -8.85 -4.78
CA LEU A 163 7.32 -9.00 -4.01
C LEU A 163 6.16 -8.26 -4.65
N GLN A 164 6.38 -7.06 -5.17
CA GLN A 164 5.36 -6.31 -5.90
C GLN A 164 5.03 -6.96 -7.24
N ALA A 165 6.03 -7.49 -7.94
CA ALA A 165 5.84 -8.08 -9.25
C ALA A 165 4.97 -9.35 -9.19
N VAL A 166 5.17 -10.16 -8.14
CA VAL A 166 4.48 -11.44 -7.93
C VAL A 166 3.23 -11.28 -7.04
N GLY A 167 3.29 -10.39 -6.06
CA GLY A 167 2.28 -10.24 -5.01
C GLY A 167 1.50 -8.93 -5.06
N GLY A 168 1.69 -8.08 -6.07
CA GLY A 168 1.12 -6.74 -6.13
C GLY A 168 -0.40 -6.69 -5.96
N GLY A 169 -1.13 -7.63 -6.59
CA GLY A 169 -2.58 -7.74 -6.40
C GLY A 169 -2.95 -8.12 -4.97
N LEU A 170 -2.26 -9.10 -4.39
CA LEU A 170 -2.50 -9.49 -2.99
C LEU A 170 -2.17 -8.34 -2.03
N LEU A 171 -1.07 -7.62 -2.26
CA LEU A 171 -0.69 -6.43 -1.50
C LEU A 171 -1.74 -5.33 -1.62
N TYR A 172 -2.26 -5.08 -2.82
CA TYR A 172 -3.29 -4.09 -3.07
C TYR A 172 -4.55 -4.36 -2.25
N TYR A 173 -5.00 -5.62 -2.10
CA TYR A 173 -6.16 -5.93 -1.26
C TYR A 173 -5.81 -6.08 0.23
N ALA A 174 -4.56 -6.42 0.57
CA ALA A 174 -4.14 -6.70 1.94
C ALA A 174 -3.57 -5.49 2.71
N PHE A 175 -3.09 -4.44 2.03
CA PHE A 175 -2.39 -3.33 2.69
C PHE A 175 -3.17 -2.67 3.84
N PRO A 176 -4.52 -2.50 3.80
CA PRO A 176 -5.25 -1.89 4.91
C PRO A 176 -5.10 -2.72 6.18
N TYR A 177 -5.22 -4.04 6.05
CA TYR A 177 -5.07 -4.98 7.15
C TYR A 177 -3.63 -5.06 7.65
N ILE A 178 -2.65 -5.03 6.73
CA ILE A 178 -1.22 -4.99 7.08
C ILE A 178 -0.94 -3.75 7.95
N ILE A 179 -1.38 -2.57 7.52
CA ILE A 179 -1.20 -1.32 8.27
C ILE A 179 -1.91 -1.37 9.63
N LEU A 180 -3.14 -1.88 9.70
CA LEU A 180 -3.87 -2.00 10.96
C LEU A 180 -3.18 -2.94 11.96
N VAL A 181 -2.78 -4.13 11.52
CA VAL A 181 -2.10 -5.10 12.39
C VAL A 181 -0.74 -4.55 12.82
N LEU A 182 0.05 -4.02 11.89
CA LEU A 182 1.37 -3.45 12.22
C LEU A 182 1.24 -2.28 13.19
N SER A 183 0.31 -1.35 12.96
CA SER A 183 0.11 -0.20 13.86
C SER A 183 -0.29 -0.62 15.27
N LEU A 184 -1.13 -1.67 15.43
CA LEU A 184 -1.51 -2.21 16.73
C LEU A 184 -0.33 -2.87 17.44
N VAL A 185 0.42 -3.73 16.73
CA VAL A 185 1.56 -4.44 17.29
C VAL A 185 2.66 -3.47 17.69
N THR A 186 3.04 -2.53 16.82
CA THR A 186 4.11 -1.57 17.12
C THR A 186 3.73 -0.63 18.26
N LEU A 187 2.46 -0.23 18.36
CA LEU A 187 1.97 0.57 19.48
C LEU A 187 2.05 -0.22 20.80
N ALA A 188 1.61 -1.48 20.81
CA ALA A 188 1.66 -2.34 21.99
C ALA A 188 3.11 -2.58 22.46
N VAL A 189 4.00 -2.91 21.53
CA VAL A 189 5.44 -3.09 21.80
C VAL A 189 6.04 -1.80 22.34
N TYR A 190 5.72 -0.64 21.73
CA TYR A 190 6.24 0.64 22.19
C TYR A 190 5.79 1.00 23.61
N MET A 191 4.49 0.82 23.91
CA MET A 191 3.93 1.13 25.23
C MET A 191 4.50 0.22 26.31
N SER A 192 4.69 -1.07 26.01
CA SER A 192 5.31 -2.04 26.90
C SER A 192 6.79 -1.74 27.15
N ALA A 193 7.59 -1.56 26.09
CA ALA A 193 9.02 -1.28 26.21
C ALA A 193 9.31 0.09 26.87
N SER A 194 8.38 1.03 26.79
CA SER A 194 8.50 2.36 27.39
C SER A 194 7.89 2.47 28.80
N GLU A 195 7.35 1.37 29.35
CA GLU A 195 6.72 1.25 30.68
C GLU A 195 5.66 2.34 30.94
N ILE A 196 4.76 2.56 29.98
CA ILE A 196 3.74 3.61 30.07
C ILE A 196 2.52 3.10 30.85
N GLN A 197 2.51 3.28 32.16
CA GLN A 197 1.43 2.82 33.05
C GLN A 197 0.26 3.81 33.22
N SER A 198 0.45 5.11 32.91
CA SER A 198 -0.57 6.13 33.18
C SER A 198 -0.54 7.29 32.18
N PHE A 199 -1.67 8.00 32.05
CA PHE A 199 -1.78 9.21 31.23
C PHE A 199 -0.78 10.30 31.65
N LYS A 200 -0.50 10.43 32.95
CA LYS A 200 0.50 11.38 33.45
C LYS A 200 1.89 11.06 32.90
N ASN A 201 2.28 9.78 32.91
CA ASN A 201 3.57 9.33 32.38
C ASN A 201 3.65 9.48 30.86
N LEU A 202 2.52 9.35 30.17
CA LEU A 202 2.43 9.56 28.73
C LEU A 202 2.67 11.04 28.37
N ILE A 203 1.97 11.96 29.03
CA ILE A 203 2.02 13.40 28.73
C ILE A 203 3.32 14.05 29.23
N ALA A 204 3.96 13.48 30.26
CA ALA A 204 5.19 14.02 30.85
C ALA A 204 6.37 14.15 29.87
N LYS A 205 6.44 13.32 28.81
CA LYS A 205 7.53 13.36 27.83
C LYS A 205 7.00 13.65 26.43
N LYS A 206 7.39 14.80 25.85
CA LYS A 206 7.02 15.20 24.48
C LYS A 206 7.28 14.10 23.44
N LYS A 207 8.40 13.37 23.55
CA LYS A 207 8.75 12.26 22.64
C LYS A 207 7.66 11.16 22.62
N ARG A 208 7.06 10.83 23.77
CA ARG A 208 6.01 9.79 23.86
C ARG A 208 4.73 10.21 23.13
N LEU A 209 4.37 11.49 23.23
CA LEU A 209 3.21 12.05 22.52
C LEU A 209 3.41 12.04 21.00
N VAL A 210 4.61 12.38 20.51
CA VAL A 210 4.93 12.34 19.08
C VAL A 210 4.81 10.92 18.53
N VAL A 211 5.35 9.92 19.23
CA VAL A 211 5.25 8.52 18.80
C VAL A 211 3.80 8.04 18.82
N LEU A 212 3.02 8.38 19.86
CA LEU A 212 1.61 8.02 19.95
C LEU A 212 0.80 8.63 18.80
N PHE A 213 0.97 9.92 18.54
CA PHE A 213 0.26 10.60 17.46
C PHE A 213 0.62 10.02 16.09
N SER A 214 1.90 9.67 15.88
CA SER A 214 2.35 9.00 14.65
C SER A 214 1.66 7.64 14.46
N HIS A 215 1.50 6.85 15.53
CA HIS A 215 0.77 5.58 15.47
C HIS A 215 -0.73 5.79 15.24
N TRP A 216 -1.33 6.84 15.82
CA TRP A 216 -2.73 7.18 15.58
C TRP A 216 -2.97 7.57 14.12
N LEU A 217 -2.08 8.35 13.52
CA LEU A 217 -2.16 8.67 12.09
C LEU A 217 -2.06 7.40 11.23
N LEU A 218 -1.12 6.50 11.54
CA LEU A 218 -0.98 5.24 10.82
C LEU A 218 -2.21 4.33 10.98
N HIS A 219 -2.79 4.27 12.18
CA HIS A 219 -3.98 3.48 12.45
C HIS A 219 -5.21 4.07 11.75
N ALA A 220 -5.36 5.39 11.78
CA ALA A 220 -6.40 6.12 11.04
C ALA A 220 -6.28 5.87 9.53
N TYR A 221 -5.06 5.90 9.00
CA TYR A 221 -4.78 5.56 7.60
C TYR A 221 -5.29 4.16 7.24
N GLY A 222 -5.01 3.16 8.09
CA GLY A 222 -5.52 1.80 7.94
C GLY A 222 -7.06 1.74 7.95
N ILE A 223 -7.72 2.41 8.88
CA ILE A 223 -9.19 2.47 8.96
C ILE A 223 -9.78 3.11 7.69
N ILE A 224 -9.28 4.28 7.30
CA ILE A 224 -9.74 5.00 6.10
C ILE A 224 -9.56 4.14 4.85
N SER A 225 -8.45 3.39 4.77
CA SER A 225 -8.22 2.50 3.63
C SER A 225 -9.16 1.29 3.56
N ILE A 226 -9.79 0.88 4.67
CA ILE A 226 -10.87 -0.13 4.64
C ILE A 226 -12.20 0.49 4.24
N SER A 227 -12.44 1.73 4.68
CA SER A 227 -13.67 2.45 4.39
C SER A 227 -13.80 2.70 2.89
N ARG A 228 -14.85 2.15 2.28
CA ARG A 228 -15.13 2.37 0.85
C ARG A 228 -15.59 3.82 0.67
N LEU A 229 -15.11 4.47 -0.40
CA LEU A 229 -15.39 5.89 -0.67
C LEU A 229 -16.91 6.20 -0.70
N ASP A 230 -17.73 5.29 -1.22
CA ASP A 230 -19.19 5.43 -1.29
C ASP A 230 -19.88 5.49 0.09
N LYS A 231 -19.18 5.07 1.15
CA LYS A 231 -19.67 5.04 2.54
C LYS A 231 -18.81 5.87 3.48
N LEU A 232 -17.94 6.74 2.97
CA LEU A 232 -16.99 7.48 3.80
C LEU A 232 -17.69 8.26 4.93
N GLU A 233 -18.87 8.83 4.70
CA GLU A 233 -19.66 9.50 5.75
C GLU A 233 -20.19 8.55 6.82
N GLN A 234 -20.55 7.31 6.44
CA GLN A 234 -21.01 6.27 7.37
C GLN A 234 -19.87 5.63 8.15
N ASP A 235 -18.68 5.58 7.54
CA ASP A 235 -17.50 4.95 8.12
C ASP A 235 -16.63 5.95 8.91
N LEU A 236 -16.85 7.25 8.76
CA LEU A 236 -16.14 8.31 9.51
C LEU A 236 -16.20 8.12 11.05
N PRO A 237 -17.31 7.65 11.65
CA PRO A 237 -17.35 7.31 13.08
C PRO A 237 -16.33 6.25 13.50
N LEU A 238 -15.84 5.37 12.61
CA LEU A 238 -14.80 4.40 12.97
C LEU A 238 -13.48 5.09 13.34
N LEU A 239 -13.23 6.33 12.91
CA LEU A 239 -12.05 7.08 13.35
C LEU A 239 -12.06 7.35 14.87
N ALA A 240 -13.21 7.32 15.53
CA ALA A 240 -13.29 7.39 16.99
C ALA A 240 -12.62 6.17 17.68
N LEU A 241 -12.39 5.07 16.95
CA LEU A 241 -11.69 3.89 17.45
C LEU A 241 -10.16 4.03 17.43
N VAL A 242 -9.61 5.04 16.74
CA VAL A 242 -8.16 5.26 16.65
C VAL A 242 -7.45 5.32 18.01
N PRO A 243 -7.94 6.06 19.02
CA PRO A 243 -7.32 6.08 20.34
C PRO A 243 -7.56 4.81 21.16
N CYS A 244 -8.54 3.97 20.78
CA CYS A 244 -9.01 2.84 21.58
C CYS A 244 -7.88 1.87 21.99
N PRO A 245 -6.95 1.45 21.13
CA PRO A 245 -5.86 0.54 21.52
C PRO A 245 -4.96 1.13 22.63
N ALA A 246 -4.66 2.43 22.56
CA ALA A 246 -3.85 3.12 23.56
C ALA A 246 -4.59 3.27 24.89
N LEU A 247 -5.88 3.62 24.84
CA LEU A 247 -6.73 3.73 26.03
C LEU A 247 -6.91 2.37 26.71
N PHE A 248 -7.14 1.32 25.92
CA PHE A 248 -7.27 -0.06 26.40
C PHE A 248 -5.98 -0.54 27.07
N TYR A 249 -4.82 -0.27 26.46
CA TYR A 249 -3.53 -0.57 27.09
C TYR A 249 -3.37 0.13 28.43
N ILE A 250 -3.62 1.44 28.52
CA ILE A 250 -3.47 2.20 29.78
C ILE A 250 -4.45 1.69 30.85
N ALA A 251 -5.68 1.33 30.47
CA ALA A 251 -6.66 0.78 31.39
C ALA A 251 -6.26 -0.60 31.94
N THR A 252 -5.58 -1.41 31.13
CA THR A 252 -5.21 -2.79 31.50
C THR A 252 -3.79 -2.94 32.05
N ALA A 253 -2.87 -2.01 31.77
CA ALA A 253 -1.45 -2.08 32.12
C ALA A 253 -1.20 -2.37 33.61
N ARG A 254 -1.98 -1.75 34.51
CA ARG A 254 -1.86 -1.93 35.96
C ARG A 254 -2.24 -3.34 36.44
N PHE A 255 -3.05 -4.06 35.67
CA PHE A 255 -3.47 -5.44 35.98
C PHE A 255 -2.52 -6.48 35.40
N THR A 256 -1.76 -6.13 34.36
CA THR A 256 -0.84 -7.02 33.65
C THR A 256 0.60 -6.94 34.15
N GLU A 257 0.87 -6.24 35.27
CA GLU A 257 2.20 -6.10 35.84
C GLU A 257 2.69 -7.40 36.51
N PRO A 258 3.82 -8.00 36.05
CA PRO A 258 4.33 -9.25 36.61
C PRO A 258 4.68 -9.16 38.10
N SER A 259 5.19 -8.02 38.56
CA SER A 259 5.56 -7.77 39.95
C SER A 259 4.35 -7.89 40.89
N ARG A 260 3.17 -7.45 40.45
CA ARG A 260 1.94 -7.55 41.23
C ARG A 260 1.48 -8.99 41.36
N ILE A 261 1.52 -9.75 40.25
CA ILE A 261 1.18 -11.18 40.21
C ILE A 261 2.09 -11.98 41.16
N LEU A 262 3.40 -11.69 41.16
CA LEU A 262 4.35 -12.34 42.05
C LEU A 262 4.11 -11.95 43.52
N SER A 263 3.75 -10.70 43.82
CA SER A 263 3.46 -10.25 45.19
C SER A 263 2.14 -10.80 45.75
N GLU A 264 1.09 -10.91 44.92
CA GLU A 264 -0.20 -11.49 45.31
C GLU A 264 -0.10 -13.02 45.45
N GLY A 265 0.70 -13.70 44.62
CA GLY A 265 1.00 -15.13 44.75
C GLY A 265 1.91 -15.49 45.94
N GLY A 266 2.78 -14.57 46.37
CA GLY A 266 3.67 -14.76 47.52
C GLY A 266 3.02 -14.56 48.89
N ASN A 267 1.93 -13.79 48.98
CA ASN A 267 1.17 -13.55 50.22
C ASN A 267 0.05 -14.59 50.47
N GLY A 268 -0.10 -15.58 49.59
CA GLY A 268 -1.12 -16.63 49.68
C GLY A 268 -0.66 -17.94 50.36
N HIS A 269 0.52 -17.96 50.98
CA HIS A 269 1.07 -19.11 51.71
C HIS A 269 1.42 -18.76 53.15
#